data_AF-A0A836IWI1-F1
#
_entry.id   AF-A0A836IWI1-F1
#
_cell.length_a   1.000
_cell.length_b   1.000
_cell.length_c   1.000
_cell.angle_alpha   90.00
_cell.angle_beta   90.00
_cell.angle_gamma   90.00
#
_symmetry.space_group_name_H-M   'P 1'
#
loop_
_entity.id
_entity.type
_entity.pdbx_description
1 polymer ?
#
loop_
_entity_poly.entity_id
_entity_poly.type
_entity_poly.pdbx_seq_one_letter_code
_entity_poly.pdbx_strand_id
1 'polypeptide(L)'
;MAASTANLKPSVGSSSNPTEGRLHLVYAAHQRLEDELSTLLAYTAAARKHNGNDVPIDESFSPWAGLIDSAAKCVDATSRCLRLFNPSRSLKQYKGMLALAKLYDTGAAPHERVIAFLSHISEAFGGVLPVEIALSGGYCLQRIDPAFADDYLVTFVSDWVLLESAAGEQADPFRRRFRDLLSTQNEQSTFQHHLRAVMLLQIECAAQSGHQEHVLAAYDMQALNSVLAPAIRDELGKYETTCWQDAVRHRERESGAAAPLASAAPATTLLTKPSPQKDQEMQERTSSEVRRGGVTVPPYPEVRGWRWGVIRMGVLILLAVVIRFASGPLGRALRSSLQVTRVAPPRPRTLTL
;
A
#
# COMPACT_ATOMS: atom_id res chain seq x y z
N MET A 1 -52.91 44.72 -7.65
CA MET A 1 -53.72 43.52 -7.39
C MET A 1 -52.74 42.36 -7.29
N ALA A 2 -52.32 41.97 -6.09
CA ALA A 2 -52.98 41.04 -5.17
C ALA A 2 -52.47 39.60 -5.37
N ALA A 3 -52.11 39.00 -4.24
CA ALA A 3 -51.28 37.82 -4.04
C ALA A 3 -51.90 36.50 -4.54
N SER A 4 -51.04 35.48 -4.70
CA SER A 4 -51.35 34.16 -4.17
C SER A 4 -50.08 33.43 -3.76
N THR A 5 -49.77 33.56 -2.48
CA THR A 5 -48.82 32.76 -1.71
C THR A 5 -49.50 31.42 -1.38
N ALA A 6 -49.04 30.32 -1.97
CA ALA A 6 -49.34 28.99 -1.49
C ALA A 6 -48.24 28.55 -0.52
N ASN A 7 -48.57 28.62 0.76
CA ASN A 7 -47.86 28.01 1.88
C ASN A 7 -47.62 26.52 1.63
N LEU A 8 -46.35 26.12 1.49
CA LEU A 8 -45.91 24.77 1.82
C LEU A 8 -45.10 24.84 3.11
N LYS A 9 -45.81 24.48 4.18
CA LYS A 9 -45.31 24.21 5.53
C LYS A 9 -44.01 23.38 5.46
N PRO A 10 -42.93 23.75 6.19
CA PRO A 10 -41.83 22.82 6.38
C PRO A 10 -42.33 21.70 7.31
N SER A 11 -42.45 20.48 6.78
CA SER A 11 -42.65 19.32 7.64
C SER A 11 -41.38 19.10 8.46
N VAL A 12 -41.43 19.55 9.71
CA VAL A 12 -40.55 19.10 10.79
C VAL A 12 -40.68 17.59 10.87
N GLY A 13 -39.58 16.88 10.60
CA GLY A 13 -39.58 15.42 10.64
C GLY A 13 -38.37 14.81 9.96
N SER A 14 -37.16 15.18 10.37
CA SER A 14 -36.04 14.26 10.22
C SER A 14 -35.12 14.46 11.42
N SER A 15 -35.33 13.64 12.45
CA SER A 15 -34.23 13.27 13.34
C SER A 15 -33.24 12.47 12.47
N SER A 16 -32.47 13.17 11.64
CA SER A 16 -31.42 12.55 10.86
C SER A 16 -30.39 12.10 11.87
N ASN A 17 -30.40 10.79 12.19
CA ASN A 17 -29.29 10.17 12.88
C ASN A 17 -28.02 10.60 12.11
N PRO A 18 -27.07 11.31 12.73
CA PRO A 18 -25.86 11.78 12.02
C PRO A 18 -25.08 10.61 11.39
N THR A 19 -25.29 9.41 11.91
CA THR A 19 -24.77 8.12 11.41
C THR A 19 -25.40 7.65 10.10
N GLU A 20 -26.68 7.94 9.85
CA GLU A 20 -27.39 7.60 8.60
C GLU A 20 -26.95 8.52 7.45
N GLY A 21 -26.84 9.82 7.71
CA GLY A 21 -26.32 10.79 6.73
C GLY A 21 -24.89 10.46 6.29
N ARG A 22 -24.03 10.10 7.25
CA ARG A 22 -22.65 9.71 6.95
C ARG A 22 -22.56 8.41 6.15
N LEU A 23 -23.44 7.43 6.41
CA LEU A 23 -23.48 6.18 5.65
C LEU A 23 -23.85 6.43 4.18
N HIS A 24 -24.84 7.28 3.94
CA HIS A 24 -25.24 7.65 2.59
C HIS A 24 -24.09 8.31 1.81
N LEU A 25 -23.30 9.18 2.46
CA LEU A 25 -22.11 9.79 1.85
C LEU A 25 -21.07 8.74 1.45
N VAL A 26 -20.87 7.70 2.25
CA VAL A 26 -19.92 6.63 1.92
C VAL A 26 -20.40 5.87 0.67
N TYR A 27 -21.66 5.45 0.62
CA TYR A 27 -22.19 4.74 -0.55
C TYR A 27 -22.16 5.62 -1.80
N ALA A 28 -22.53 6.89 -1.70
CA ALA A 28 -22.49 7.82 -2.83
C ALA A 28 -21.07 8.06 -3.34
N ALA A 29 -20.07 8.16 -2.45
CA ALA A 29 -18.68 8.31 -2.84
C ALA A 29 -18.15 7.07 -3.58
N HIS A 30 -18.47 5.87 -3.10
CA HIS A 30 -18.04 4.62 -3.74
C HIS A 30 -18.76 4.38 -5.07
N GLN A 31 -20.07 4.69 -5.15
CA GLN A 31 -20.80 4.60 -6.41
C GLN A 31 -20.18 5.53 -7.46
N ARG A 32 -19.90 6.78 -7.09
CA ARG A 32 -19.23 7.73 -7.97
C ARG A 32 -17.85 7.22 -8.41
N LEU A 33 -17.08 6.64 -7.49
CA LEU A 33 -15.78 6.06 -7.83
C LEU A 33 -15.91 4.94 -8.87
N GLU A 34 -16.86 4.01 -8.70
CA GLU A 34 -17.11 2.93 -9.66
C GLU A 34 -17.49 3.47 -11.05
N ASP A 35 -18.36 4.47 -11.11
CA ASP A 35 -18.78 5.09 -12.37
C ASP A 35 -17.58 5.74 -13.09
N GLU A 36 -16.74 6.48 -12.36
CA GLU A 36 -15.53 7.12 -12.91
C GLU A 36 -14.46 6.08 -13.30
N LEU A 37 -14.26 5.02 -12.50
CA LEU A 37 -13.35 3.92 -12.81
C LEU A 37 -13.77 3.18 -14.08
N SER A 38 -15.07 2.96 -14.28
CA SER A 38 -15.57 2.33 -15.51
C SER A 38 -15.22 3.15 -16.76
N THR A 39 -15.30 4.48 -16.64
CA THR A 39 -14.94 5.43 -17.69
C THR A 39 -13.43 5.43 -17.93
N LEU A 40 -12.64 5.42 -16.86
CA LEU A 40 -11.18 5.36 -16.92
C LEU A 40 -10.70 4.09 -17.61
N LEU A 41 -11.28 2.95 -17.25
CA LEU A 41 -10.95 1.65 -17.85
C LEU A 41 -11.27 1.62 -19.35
N ALA A 42 -12.38 2.23 -19.76
CA ALA A 42 -12.72 2.35 -21.18
C ALA A 42 -11.70 3.19 -21.95
N TYR A 43 -11.30 4.36 -21.42
CA TYR A 43 -10.27 5.19 -22.03
C TYR A 43 -8.88 4.54 -22.00
N THR A 44 -8.56 3.80 -20.93
CA THR A 44 -7.30 3.04 -20.81
C THR A 44 -7.23 1.96 -21.90
N ALA A 45 -8.33 1.22 -22.10
CA ALA A 45 -8.42 0.22 -23.16
C ALA A 45 -8.33 0.84 -24.56
N ALA A 46 -8.94 2.01 -24.78
CA ALA A 46 -8.82 2.75 -26.04
C ALA A 46 -7.38 3.24 -26.26
N ALA A 47 -6.77 3.91 -25.28
CA ALA A 47 -5.41 4.43 -25.36
C ALA A 47 -4.38 3.31 -25.61
N ARG A 48 -4.56 2.12 -25.01
CA ARG A 48 -3.73 0.94 -25.29
C ARG A 48 -3.79 0.49 -26.75
N LYS A 49 -4.97 0.54 -27.39
CA LYS A 49 -5.14 0.22 -28.82
C LYS A 49 -4.47 1.26 -29.73
N HIS A 50 -4.47 2.52 -29.32
CA HIS A 50 -3.84 3.64 -30.04
C HIS A 50 -2.34 3.81 -29.76
N ASN A 51 -1.74 2.94 -28.95
CA ASN A 51 -0.30 3.00 -28.66
C ASN A 51 0.56 2.33 -29.75
N GLY A 52 -0.06 1.74 -30.78
CA GLY A 52 0.59 1.31 -32.02
C GLY A 52 0.49 2.39 -33.09
N ASN A 53 1.59 2.63 -33.82
CA ASN A 53 1.77 3.68 -34.82
C ASN A 53 0.84 3.62 -36.07
N ASP A 54 -0.20 2.77 -36.07
CA ASP A 54 -0.91 2.38 -37.30
C ASP A 54 -2.39 2.77 -37.34
N VAL A 55 -2.90 3.58 -36.41
CA VAL A 55 -4.29 4.07 -36.49
C VAL A 55 -4.30 5.51 -36.99
N PRO A 56 -4.90 5.80 -38.16
CA PRO A 56 -5.06 7.17 -38.61
C PRO A 56 -5.80 7.96 -37.52
N ILE A 57 -5.17 9.05 -37.09
CA ILE A 57 -5.75 9.99 -36.15
C ILE A 57 -6.92 10.64 -36.89
N ASP A 58 -8.13 10.13 -36.70
CA ASP A 58 -9.30 10.98 -36.86
C ASP A 58 -9.07 12.15 -35.89
N GLU A 59 -8.77 13.34 -36.43
CA GLU A 59 -8.35 14.54 -35.68
C GLU A 59 -9.35 14.97 -34.59
N SER A 60 -10.53 14.35 -34.55
CA SER A 60 -11.61 14.65 -33.60
C SER A 60 -11.56 13.86 -32.27
N PHE A 61 -10.82 12.75 -32.16
CA PHE A 61 -10.80 11.93 -30.93
C PHE A 61 -9.38 11.58 -30.46
N SER A 62 -8.95 12.19 -29.36
CA SER A 62 -7.73 11.79 -28.66
C SER A 62 -8.08 10.92 -27.43
N PRO A 63 -7.84 9.60 -27.45
CA PRO A 63 -8.09 8.74 -26.30
C PRO A 63 -7.23 9.12 -25.09
N TRP A 64 -6.07 9.75 -25.32
CA TRP A 64 -5.19 10.23 -24.27
C TRP A 64 -5.74 11.46 -23.56
N ALA A 65 -6.40 12.38 -24.27
CA ALA A 65 -7.06 13.52 -23.63
C ALA A 65 -8.21 13.05 -22.72
N GLY A 66 -9.08 12.18 -23.24
CA GLY A 66 -10.17 11.60 -22.44
C GLY A 66 -9.68 10.75 -21.26
N LEU A 67 -8.56 10.03 -21.43
CA LEU A 67 -7.92 9.28 -20.36
C LEU A 67 -7.49 10.19 -19.20
N ILE A 68 -6.89 11.35 -19.49
CA ILE A 68 -6.41 12.27 -18.45
C ILE A 68 -7.55 12.97 -17.72
N ASP A 69 -8.57 13.43 -18.45
CA ASP A 69 -9.78 14.00 -17.83
C ASP A 69 -10.46 12.99 -16.90
N SER A 70 -10.55 11.73 -17.33
CA SER A 70 -11.12 10.66 -16.52
C SER A 70 -10.23 10.30 -15.33
N ALA A 71 -8.90 10.36 -15.49
CA ALA A 71 -7.93 10.11 -14.42
C ALA A 71 -8.07 11.15 -13.30
N ALA A 72 -8.17 12.44 -13.63
CA ALA A 72 -8.35 13.51 -12.65
C ALA A 72 -9.63 13.31 -11.81
N LYS A 73 -10.75 12.96 -12.45
CA LYS A 73 -12.01 12.65 -11.74
C LYS A 73 -11.89 11.43 -10.83
N CYS A 74 -11.17 10.39 -11.28
CA CYS A 74 -10.90 9.20 -10.48
C CYS A 74 -10.00 9.50 -9.28
N VAL A 75 -8.99 10.36 -9.43
CA VAL A 75 -8.14 10.83 -8.33
C VAL A 75 -9.00 11.49 -7.24
N ASP A 76 -9.89 12.41 -7.63
CA ASP A 76 -10.79 13.09 -6.70
C ASP A 76 -11.80 12.14 -6.04
N ALA A 77 -12.38 11.21 -6.81
CA ALA A 77 -13.33 10.22 -6.28
C ALA A 77 -12.65 9.25 -5.30
N THR A 78 -11.44 8.78 -5.63
CA THR A 78 -10.64 7.89 -4.79
C THR A 78 -10.25 8.58 -3.48
N SER A 79 -9.73 9.80 -3.57
CA SER A 79 -9.36 10.61 -2.40
C SER A 79 -10.54 10.83 -1.46
N ARG A 80 -11.75 11.05 -2.00
CA ARG A 80 -12.98 11.14 -1.19
C ARG A 80 -13.31 9.84 -0.47
N CYS A 81 -13.16 8.68 -1.12
CA CYS A 81 -13.38 7.39 -0.49
C CYS A 81 -12.41 7.16 0.68
N LEU A 82 -11.12 7.45 0.48
CA LEU A 82 -10.08 7.34 1.51
C LEU A 82 -10.33 8.30 2.69
N ARG A 83 -10.77 9.53 2.44
CA ARG A 83 -11.13 10.49 3.51
C ARG A 83 -12.31 10.01 4.36
N LEU A 84 -13.26 9.31 3.74
CA LEU A 84 -14.43 8.76 4.42
C LEU A 84 -14.16 7.41 5.10
N PHE A 85 -12.98 6.81 4.87
CA PHE A 85 -12.59 5.54 5.46
C PHE A 85 -12.71 5.56 6.99
N ASN A 86 -13.28 4.51 7.55
CA ASN A 86 -13.35 4.29 8.99
C ASN A 86 -12.90 2.87 9.31
N PRO A 87 -11.76 2.70 10.02
CA PRO A 87 -11.18 1.38 10.29
C PRO A 87 -12.07 0.51 11.19
N SER A 88 -12.91 1.11 12.04
CA SER A 88 -13.78 0.41 12.98
C SER A 88 -15.12 -0.01 12.39
N ARG A 89 -15.43 0.42 11.16
CA ARG A 89 -16.75 0.19 10.56
C ARG A 89 -16.70 -1.05 9.66
N SER A 90 -17.65 -1.95 9.85
CA SER A 90 -18.03 -2.93 8.83
C SER A 90 -19.19 -2.36 8.03
N LEU A 91 -19.05 -2.35 6.70
CA LEU A 91 -20.14 -2.02 5.79
C LEU A 91 -20.49 -3.28 5.03
N LYS A 92 -21.78 -3.59 4.96
CA LYS A 92 -22.24 -4.68 4.10
C LYS A 92 -22.12 -4.24 2.65
N GLN A 93 -21.77 -5.18 1.78
CA GLN A 93 -21.80 -4.97 0.34
C GLN A 93 -23.15 -4.35 -0.07
N TYR A 94 -23.10 -3.25 -0.82
CA TYR A 94 -24.27 -2.63 -1.42
C TYR A 94 -24.11 -2.71 -2.94
N LYS A 95 -25.13 -3.28 -3.61
CA LYS A 95 -25.24 -3.32 -5.08
C LYS A 95 -24.05 -3.89 -5.85
N GLY A 96 -23.24 -4.77 -5.24
CA GLY A 96 -22.09 -5.38 -5.93
C GLY A 96 -20.90 -4.43 -6.16
N MET A 97 -20.83 -3.28 -5.46
CA MET A 97 -19.70 -2.35 -5.57
C MET A 97 -18.41 -3.01 -5.08
N LEU A 98 -17.44 -3.15 -6.00
CA LEU A 98 -16.16 -3.82 -5.79
C LEU A 98 -15.22 -2.97 -4.93
N ALA A 99 -15.11 -1.68 -5.21
CA ALA A 99 -14.30 -0.71 -4.48
C ALA A 99 -14.71 -0.64 -3.01
N LEU A 100 -16.03 -0.60 -2.75
CA LEU A 100 -16.57 -0.66 -1.39
C LEU A 100 -16.22 -1.99 -0.71
N ALA A 101 -16.36 -3.11 -1.44
CA ALA A 101 -16.07 -4.43 -0.90
C ALA A 101 -14.59 -4.57 -0.51
N LYS A 102 -13.66 -4.10 -1.35
CA LYS A 102 -12.22 -4.09 -1.07
C LYS A 102 -11.89 -3.30 0.21
N LEU A 103 -12.56 -2.17 0.42
CA LEU A 103 -12.27 -1.29 1.54
C LEU A 103 -12.99 -1.70 2.86
N TYR A 104 -14.12 -2.42 2.81
CA TYR A 104 -14.94 -2.68 4.00
C TYR A 104 -15.42 -4.13 4.23
N ASP A 105 -15.41 -5.01 3.22
CA ASP A 105 -16.20 -6.25 3.23
C ASP A 105 -15.36 -7.53 3.36
N THR A 106 -14.04 -7.42 3.56
CA THR A 106 -13.14 -8.58 3.49
C THR A 106 -12.82 -9.23 4.83
N GLY A 107 -13.31 -8.69 5.96
CA GLY A 107 -12.90 -9.14 7.30
C GLY A 107 -11.41 -8.93 7.62
N ALA A 108 -10.62 -8.50 6.63
CA ALA A 108 -9.19 -8.21 6.71
C ALA A 108 -8.89 -7.09 7.72
N ALA A 109 -7.63 -6.95 8.12
CA ALA A 109 -7.24 -5.84 8.98
C ALA A 109 -7.40 -4.49 8.25
N PRO A 110 -7.64 -3.37 8.96
CA PRO A 110 -7.90 -2.09 8.30
C PRO A 110 -6.81 -1.64 7.31
N HIS A 111 -5.54 -1.88 7.63
CA HIS A 111 -4.41 -1.54 6.74
C HIS A 111 -4.43 -2.39 5.47
N GLU A 112 -4.70 -3.70 5.57
CA GLU A 112 -4.81 -4.60 4.42
C GLU A 112 -5.94 -4.19 3.47
N ARG A 113 -7.07 -3.69 4.01
CA ARG A 113 -8.18 -3.17 3.21
C ARG A 113 -7.77 -1.94 2.40
N VAL A 114 -7.04 -1.02 3.03
CA VAL A 114 -6.53 0.18 2.36
C VAL A 114 -5.53 -0.21 1.27
N ILE A 115 -4.58 -1.11 1.55
CA ILE A 115 -3.61 -1.60 0.56
C ILE A 115 -4.32 -2.31 -0.60
N ALA A 116 -5.26 -3.20 -0.32
CA ALA A 116 -6.02 -3.91 -1.35
C ALA A 116 -6.87 -2.96 -2.21
N PHE A 117 -7.43 -1.92 -1.60
CA PHE A 117 -8.15 -0.85 -2.31
C PHE A 117 -7.20 -0.06 -3.21
N LEU A 118 -6.05 0.40 -2.71
CA LEU A 118 -5.06 1.15 -3.48
C LEU A 118 -4.47 0.32 -4.64
N SER A 119 -4.25 -0.98 -4.41
CA SER A 119 -3.83 -1.92 -5.46
C SER A 119 -4.90 -2.06 -6.55
N HIS A 120 -6.17 -2.17 -6.18
CA HIS A 120 -7.27 -2.20 -7.16
C HIS A 120 -7.36 -0.91 -7.99
N ILE A 121 -7.15 0.25 -7.36
CA ILE A 121 -7.08 1.53 -8.07
C ILE A 121 -5.86 1.55 -9.01
N SER A 122 -4.67 1.14 -8.54
CA SER A 122 -3.47 1.07 -9.37
C SER A 122 -3.70 0.23 -10.63
N GLU A 123 -4.34 -0.94 -10.51
CA GLU A 123 -4.70 -1.78 -11.66
C GLU A 123 -5.59 -1.05 -12.67
N ALA A 124 -6.58 -0.29 -12.20
CA ALA A 124 -7.45 0.50 -13.07
C ALA A 124 -6.71 1.63 -13.79
N PHE A 125 -5.67 2.18 -13.17
CA PHE A 125 -4.73 3.11 -13.79
C PHE A 125 -3.60 2.39 -14.57
N GLY A 126 -3.86 1.18 -15.06
CA GLY A 126 -2.90 0.42 -15.86
C GLY A 126 -1.62 0.04 -15.10
N GLY A 127 -1.67 0.00 -13.78
CA GLY A 127 -0.56 -0.27 -12.88
C GLY A 127 0.22 0.97 -12.43
N VAL A 128 -0.20 2.19 -12.77
CA VAL A 128 0.46 3.43 -12.33
C VAL A 128 -0.44 4.14 -11.33
N LEU A 129 -0.07 4.15 -10.05
CA LEU A 129 -0.85 4.85 -9.05
C LEU A 129 -0.51 6.36 -9.04
N PRO A 130 -1.47 7.28 -9.25
CA PRO A 130 -1.23 8.71 -9.12
C PRO A 130 -0.71 9.11 -7.73
N VAL A 131 0.20 10.08 -7.69
CA VAL A 131 0.89 10.50 -6.46
C VAL A 131 -0.07 11.05 -5.42
N GLU A 132 -1.12 11.74 -5.84
CA GLU A 132 -2.17 12.30 -4.98
C GLU A 132 -2.97 11.21 -4.25
N ILE A 133 -3.25 10.11 -4.97
CA ILE A 133 -3.91 8.93 -4.39
C ILE A 133 -2.97 8.24 -3.42
N ALA A 134 -1.70 8.10 -3.79
CA ALA A 134 -0.70 7.48 -2.94
C ALA A 134 -0.48 8.24 -1.63
N LEU A 135 -0.41 9.58 -1.70
CA LEU A 135 -0.34 10.45 -0.53
C LEU A 135 -1.56 10.28 0.37
N SER A 136 -2.76 10.30 -0.21
CA SER A 136 -4.02 10.10 0.53
C SER A 136 -4.07 8.72 1.19
N GLY A 137 -3.56 7.69 0.51
CA GLY A 137 -3.42 6.33 1.03
C GLY A 137 -2.43 6.26 2.18
N GLY A 138 -1.27 6.91 2.04
CA GLY A 138 -0.25 7.03 3.10
C GLY A 138 -0.81 7.66 4.37
N TYR A 139 -1.52 8.79 4.27
CA TYR A 139 -2.17 9.40 5.45
C TYR A 139 -3.23 8.50 6.08
N CYS A 140 -3.94 7.72 5.27
CA CYS A 140 -4.93 6.76 5.76
C CYS A 140 -4.24 5.66 6.57
N LEU A 141 -3.13 5.13 6.07
CA LEU A 141 -2.32 4.11 6.74
C LEU A 141 -1.63 4.65 8.00
N GLN A 142 -1.07 5.85 7.95
CA GLN A 142 -0.35 6.46 9.09
C GLN A 142 -1.27 6.60 10.31
N ARG A 143 -2.55 6.92 10.08
CA ARG A 143 -3.57 7.00 11.14
C ARG A 143 -3.90 5.66 11.78
N ILE A 144 -3.61 4.55 11.11
CA ILE A 144 -3.78 3.19 11.62
C ILE A 144 -2.49 2.78 12.33
N ASP A 145 -1.37 2.83 11.61
CA ASP A 145 -0.03 2.54 12.09
C ASP A 145 1.01 3.21 11.16
N PRO A 146 1.95 4.02 11.70
CA PRO A 146 3.04 4.60 10.93
C PRO A 146 3.92 3.56 10.21
N ALA A 147 4.10 2.35 10.75
CA ALA A 147 4.92 1.32 10.12
C ALA A 147 4.32 0.84 8.79
N PHE A 148 3.00 0.60 8.75
CA PHE A 148 2.33 0.21 7.50
C PHE A 148 2.35 1.33 6.45
N ALA A 149 2.32 2.59 6.89
CA ALA A 149 2.44 3.71 5.98
C ALA A 149 3.85 3.81 5.39
N ASP A 150 4.89 3.63 6.21
CA ASP A 150 6.28 3.62 5.75
C ASP A 150 6.50 2.52 4.70
N ASP A 151 6.18 1.27 5.02
CA ASP A 151 6.35 0.13 4.09
C ASP A 151 5.65 0.36 2.73
N TYR A 152 4.44 0.90 2.79
CA TYR A 152 3.67 1.24 1.60
C TYR A 152 4.32 2.37 0.78
N LEU A 153 4.74 3.45 1.43
CA LEU A 153 5.34 4.61 0.76
C LEU A 153 6.72 4.29 0.19
N VAL A 154 7.53 3.46 0.88
CA VAL A 154 8.80 2.91 0.36
C VAL A 154 8.56 2.21 -0.97
N THR A 155 7.59 1.31 -0.99
CA THR A 155 7.24 0.52 -2.18
C THR A 155 6.78 1.44 -3.31
N PHE A 156 5.90 2.40 -3.00
CA PHE A 156 5.40 3.37 -3.97
C PHE A 156 6.52 4.22 -4.60
N VAL A 157 7.39 4.82 -3.80
CA VAL A 157 8.48 5.67 -4.30
C VAL A 157 9.46 4.83 -5.12
N SER A 158 9.78 3.62 -4.65
CA SER A 158 10.67 2.68 -5.35
C SER A 158 10.10 2.29 -6.72
N ASP A 159 8.80 2.00 -6.83
CA ASP A 159 8.14 1.71 -8.10
C ASP A 159 8.20 2.90 -9.06
N TRP A 160 7.98 4.12 -8.56
CA TRP A 160 8.06 5.34 -9.37
C TRP A 160 9.47 5.61 -9.90
N VAL A 161 10.48 5.44 -9.04
CA VAL A 161 11.90 5.61 -9.38
C VAL A 161 12.37 4.50 -10.34
N LEU A 162 11.95 3.25 -10.13
CA LEU A 162 12.28 2.12 -11.01
C LEU A 162 11.72 2.33 -12.43
N LEU A 163 10.49 2.84 -12.55
CA LEU A 163 9.88 3.12 -13.84
C LEU A 163 10.64 4.19 -14.63
N GLU A 164 11.42 5.07 -13.99
CA GLU A 164 12.29 6.03 -14.68
C GLU A 164 13.61 5.42 -15.16
N SER A 165 14.02 4.28 -14.60
CA SER A 165 15.23 3.61 -15.04
C SER A 165 15.06 3.04 -16.46
N ALA A 166 16.15 3.05 -17.25
CA ALA A 166 16.17 2.53 -18.62
C ALA A 166 15.69 1.07 -18.77
N ALA A 167 15.76 0.28 -17.69
CA ALA A 167 15.23 -1.08 -17.64
C ALA A 167 13.69 -1.13 -17.52
N GLY A 168 13.09 -0.16 -16.83
CA GLY A 168 11.64 0.04 -16.79
C GLY A 168 11.08 0.61 -18.09
N GLU A 169 11.86 1.46 -18.77
CA GLU A 169 11.47 2.12 -20.02
C GLU A 169 11.14 1.16 -21.17
N GLN A 170 11.82 0.02 -21.28
CA GLN A 170 11.59 -0.95 -22.35
C GLN A 170 10.47 -1.96 -22.07
N ALA A 171 10.10 -2.15 -20.80
CA ALA A 171 9.19 -3.22 -20.39
C ALA A 171 7.71 -2.89 -20.63
N ASP A 172 7.31 -1.62 -20.51
CA ASP A 172 5.91 -1.20 -20.71
C ASP A 172 5.77 0.26 -21.21
N PRO A 173 5.74 0.48 -22.53
CA PRO A 173 5.61 1.81 -23.13
C PRO A 173 4.29 2.52 -22.78
N PHE A 174 3.22 1.76 -22.50
CA PHE A 174 1.93 2.35 -22.12
C PHE A 174 2.02 2.94 -20.73
N ARG A 175 2.52 2.18 -19.74
CA ARG A 175 2.68 2.65 -18.36
C ARG A 175 3.58 3.86 -18.30
N ARG A 176 4.66 3.89 -19.08
CA ARG A 176 5.54 5.06 -19.20
C ARG A 176 4.76 6.28 -19.69
N ARG A 177 4.14 6.20 -20.88
CA ARG A 177 3.42 7.35 -21.46
C ARG A 177 2.31 7.84 -20.54
N PHE A 178 1.60 6.91 -19.89
CA PHE A 178 0.53 7.29 -18.97
C PHE A 178 1.07 8.00 -17.72
N ARG A 179 2.16 7.48 -17.12
CA ARG A 179 2.86 8.14 -16.02
C ARG A 179 3.35 9.53 -16.41
N ASP A 180 4.01 9.66 -17.57
CA ASP A 180 4.55 10.93 -18.05
C ASP A 180 3.43 11.95 -18.26
N LEU A 181 2.24 11.53 -18.71
CA LEU A 181 1.08 12.41 -18.80
C LEU A 181 0.55 12.82 -17.42
N LEU A 182 0.49 11.90 -16.45
CA LEU A 182 0.09 12.20 -15.08
C LEU A 182 1.06 13.19 -14.40
N SER A 183 2.35 13.16 -14.74
CA SER A 183 3.35 14.07 -14.16
C SER A 183 3.51 15.42 -14.88
N THR A 184 3.09 15.52 -16.16
CA THR A 184 3.31 16.71 -16.99
C THR A 184 2.07 17.58 -17.23
N GLN A 185 0.85 17.03 -17.20
CA GLN A 185 -0.37 17.83 -17.43
C GLN A 185 -0.84 18.60 -16.19
N ASN A 186 -0.73 18.00 -15.00
CA ASN A 186 -0.75 18.79 -13.77
C ASN A 186 0.57 19.53 -13.78
N GLU A 187 0.56 20.86 -13.97
CA GLU A 187 1.73 21.74 -13.99
C GLU A 187 2.87 21.08 -13.20
N GLN A 188 4.04 20.84 -13.79
CA GLN A 188 5.10 20.01 -13.19
C GLN A 188 5.38 20.36 -11.70
N SER A 189 5.11 21.60 -11.30
CA SER A 189 5.00 22.09 -9.92
C SER A 189 4.09 21.25 -8.99
N THR A 190 2.88 20.89 -9.42
CA THR A 190 1.87 20.12 -8.68
C THR A 190 2.31 18.68 -8.45
N PHE A 191 2.86 18.02 -9.47
CA PHE A 191 3.44 16.68 -9.32
C PHE A 191 4.59 16.71 -8.30
N GLN A 192 5.54 17.65 -8.47
CA GLN A 192 6.66 17.84 -7.55
C GLN A 192 6.19 18.12 -6.12
N HIS A 193 5.12 18.92 -5.96
CA HIS A 193 4.54 19.23 -4.66
C HIS A 193 4.00 17.99 -3.95
N HIS A 194 3.22 17.15 -4.66
CA HIS A 194 2.68 15.91 -4.08
C HIS A 194 3.76 14.87 -3.82
N LEU A 195 4.74 14.73 -4.72
CA LEU A 195 5.84 13.80 -4.51
C LEU A 195 6.71 14.22 -3.32
N ARG A 196 7.00 15.51 -3.18
CA ARG A 196 7.63 16.06 -1.97
C ARG A 196 6.82 15.72 -0.72
N ALA A 197 5.50 15.89 -0.75
CA ALA A 197 4.64 15.56 0.38
C ALA A 197 4.65 14.06 0.73
N VAL A 198 4.72 13.18 -0.29
CA VAL A 198 4.88 11.72 -0.11
C VAL A 198 6.19 11.41 0.61
N MET A 199 7.30 12.00 0.17
CA MET A 199 8.61 11.80 0.78
C MET A 199 8.67 12.31 2.22
N LEU A 200 8.09 13.48 2.50
CA LEU A 200 7.99 14.03 3.85
C LEU A 200 7.19 13.10 4.77
N LEU A 201 6.02 12.63 4.29
CA LEU A 201 5.18 11.71 5.04
C LEU A 201 5.90 10.39 5.34
N GLN A 202 6.65 9.86 4.38
CA GLN A 202 7.44 8.65 4.59
C GLN A 202 8.51 8.85 5.67
N ILE A 203 9.26 9.95 5.61
CA ILE A 203 10.27 10.32 6.63
C ILE A 203 9.63 10.38 8.03
N GLU A 204 8.46 11.01 8.15
CA GLU A 204 7.72 11.06 9.42
C GLU A 204 7.31 9.68 9.90
N CYS A 205 6.78 8.84 9.01
CA CYS A 205 6.33 7.50 9.33
C CYS A 205 7.48 6.60 9.80
N ALA A 206 8.62 6.63 9.10
CA ALA A 206 9.83 5.89 9.48
C ALA A 206 10.37 6.36 10.84
N ALA A 207 10.39 7.67 11.09
CA ALA A 207 10.84 8.22 12.37
C ALA A 207 9.94 7.77 13.54
N GLN A 208 8.62 7.79 13.32
CA GLN A 208 7.61 7.37 14.29
C GLN A 208 7.62 5.85 14.53
N SER A 209 7.85 5.03 13.50
CA SER A 209 7.77 3.56 13.57
C SER A 209 8.94 2.91 14.30
N GLY A 210 10.03 3.63 14.53
CA GLY A 210 11.19 3.05 15.21
C GLY A 210 12.29 2.53 14.31
N HIS A 211 12.08 2.52 12.98
CA HIS A 211 13.10 2.16 12.00
C HIS A 211 14.36 3.00 12.26
N GLN A 212 15.57 2.47 12.02
CA GLN A 212 16.83 3.21 12.31
C GLN A 212 17.57 3.61 11.04
N GLU A 213 16.94 3.43 9.89
CA GLU A 213 17.54 3.69 8.59
C GLU A 213 17.05 5.03 8.06
N HIS A 214 18.00 5.83 7.57
CA HIS A 214 17.68 7.04 6.85
C HIS A 214 16.94 6.68 5.55
N VAL A 215 15.69 7.11 5.44
CA VAL A 215 14.77 6.92 4.31
C VAL A 215 15.41 7.30 2.99
N LEU A 216 16.11 8.44 2.93
CA LEU A 216 16.73 8.90 1.68
C LEU A 216 17.90 8.00 1.24
N ALA A 217 18.57 7.34 2.19
CA ALA A 217 19.67 6.43 1.90
C ALA A 217 19.20 5.09 1.32
N ALA A 218 17.90 4.76 1.44
CA ALA A 218 17.31 3.53 0.91
C ALA A 218 17.06 3.60 -0.62
N TYR A 219 17.09 4.78 -1.22
CA TYR A 219 16.79 4.98 -2.63
C TYR A 219 18.05 5.11 -3.49
N ASP A 220 17.95 4.70 -4.76
CA ASP A 220 18.94 5.04 -5.78
C ASP A 220 18.94 6.56 -5.97
N MET A 221 19.97 7.21 -5.45
CA MET A 221 20.14 8.65 -5.53
C MET A 221 20.17 9.17 -6.97
N GLN A 222 20.68 8.41 -7.94
CA GLN A 222 20.71 8.85 -9.33
C GLN A 222 19.31 8.92 -9.92
N ALA A 223 18.47 7.92 -9.63
CA ALA A 223 17.10 7.89 -10.11
C ALA A 223 16.18 8.80 -9.28
N LEU A 224 16.47 9.02 -7.99
CA LEU A 224 15.80 10.07 -7.22
C LEU A 224 16.15 11.47 -7.75
N ASN A 225 17.37 11.64 -8.29
CA ASN A 225 17.83 12.90 -8.85
C ASN A 225 17.14 13.28 -10.17
N SER A 226 16.61 12.31 -10.92
CA SER A 226 15.86 12.59 -12.16
C SER A 226 14.43 13.03 -11.87
N VAL A 227 13.86 12.60 -10.76
CA VAL A 227 12.48 12.92 -10.38
C VAL A 227 12.39 14.15 -9.47
N LEU A 228 13.33 14.39 -8.54
CA LEU A 228 13.26 15.49 -7.58
C LEU A 228 14.22 16.65 -7.90
N ALA A 229 13.68 17.88 -7.81
CA ALA A 229 14.49 19.09 -7.91
C ALA A 229 15.56 19.16 -6.79
N PRO A 230 16.78 19.67 -7.06
CA PRO A 230 17.87 19.71 -6.07
C PRO A 230 17.50 20.37 -4.74
N ALA A 231 16.78 21.51 -4.79
CA ALA A 231 16.35 22.23 -3.60
C ALA A 231 15.41 21.40 -2.70
N ILE A 232 14.55 20.56 -3.29
CA ILE A 232 13.65 19.68 -2.55
C ILE A 232 14.45 18.60 -1.83
N ARG A 233 15.51 18.07 -2.44
CA ARG A 233 16.34 17.03 -1.82
C ARG A 233 17.09 17.56 -0.60
N ASP A 234 17.69 18.75 -0.72
CA ASP A 234 18.40 19.39 0.39
C ASP A 234 17.45 19.69 1.56
N GLU A 235 16.21 20.07 1.25
CA GLU A 235 15.15 20.23 2.23
C GLU A 235 14.78 18.92 2.90
N LEU A 236 14.52 17.85 2.12
CA LEU A 236 14.18 16.53 2.64
C LEU A 236 15.27 15.98 3.55
N GLY A 237 16.55 16.15 3.20
CA GLY A 237 17.67 15.71 4.04
C GLY A 237 17.72 16.44 5.39
N LYS A 238 17.49 17.76 5.40
CA LYS A 238 17.39 18.53 6.65
C LYS A 238 16.18 18.09 7.48
N TYR A 239 15.03 17.89 6.82
CA TYR A 239 13.81 17.46 7.48
C TYR A 239 13.99 16.10 8.14
N GLU A 240 14.58 15.14 7.42
CA GLU A 240 14.89 13.82 7.93
C GLU A 240 15.73 13.86 9.20
N THR A 241 16.82 14.64 9.22
CA THR A 241 17.65 14.77 10.43
C THR A 241 16.86 15.32 11.62
N THR A 242 15.91 16.23 11.37
CA THR A 242 15.07 16.82 12.42
C THR A 242 14.07 15.80 12.97
N CYS A 243 13.37 15.08 12.09
CA CYS A 243 12.41 14.03 12.49
C CYS A 243 13.08 12.94 13.32
N TRP A 244 14.30 12.51 12.95
CA TRP A 244 15.04 11.52 13.72
C TRP A 244 15.44 12.04 15.11
N GLN A 245 15.93 13.26 15.21
CA GLN A 245 16.25 13.87 16.50
C GLN A 245 15.02 13.99 17.39
N ASP A 246 13.87 14.34 16.83
CA ASP A 246 12.59 14.43 17.55
C ASP A 246 12.13 13.06 18.05
N ALA A 247 12.21 12.04 17.20
CA ALA A 247 11.85 10.67 17.55
C ALA A 247 12.76 10.11 18.67
N VAL A 248 14.07 10.36 18.60
CA VAL A 248 15.01 9.97 19.67
C VAL A 248 14.66 10.65 20.98
N ARG A 249 14.43 11.97 20.97
CA ARG A 249 14.03 12.74 22.16
C ARG A 249 12.70 12.25 22.75
N HIS A 250 11.76 11.83 21.90
CA HIS A 250 10.49 11.27 22.36
C HIS A 250 10.71 9.93 23.08
N ARG A 251 11.49 9.02 22.49
CA ARG A 251 11.82 7.71 23.09
C ARG A 251 12.59 7.86 24.41
N GLU A 252 13.49 8.84 24.51
CA GLU A 252 14.19 9.16 25.76
C GLU A 252 13.22 9.63 26.86
N ARG A 253 12.21 10.44 26.51
CA ARG A 253 11.18 10.87 27.47
C ARG A 253 10.29 9.71 27.92
N GLU A 254 9.90 8.83 27.01
CA GLU A 254 9.07 7.67 27.34
C GLU A 254 9.83 6.65 28.21
N SER A 255 11.10 6.38 27.87
CA SER A 255 11.96 5.49 28.67
C SER A 255 12.33 6.09 30.02
N GLY A 256 12.54 7.41 30.11
CA GLY A 256 12.73 8.12 31.37
C GLY A 256 11.48 8.18 32.26
N ALA A 257 10.28 8.27 31.66
CA ALA A 257 9.00 8.21 32.38
C ALA A 257 8.62 6.78 32.82
N ALA A 258 9.12 5.75 32.13
CA ALA A 258 8.92 4.35 32.48
C ALA A 258 9.86 3.83 33.58
N ALA A 259 10.84 4.62 34.04
CA ALA A 259 11.68 4.28 35.19
C ALA A 259 10.91 4.56 36.49
N PRO A 260 10.47 3.54 37.26
CA PRO A 260 9.86 3.78 38.56
C PRO A 260 10.94 4.26 39.51
N LEU A 261 10.56 5.22 40.35
CA LEU A 261 11.22 5.62 41.60
C LEU A 261 11.83 4.40 42.32
N ALA A 262 13.11 4.12 42.06
CA ALA A 262 13.90 3.26 42.90
C ALA A 262 14.22 4.06 44.16
N SER A 263 13.29 3.95 45.11
CA SER A 263 13.40 4.17 46.55
C SER A 263 14.75 4.72 47.00
N ALA A 264 14.76 6.02 47.31
CA ALA A 264 15.73 6.60 48.22
C ALA A 264 15.68 5.84 49.55
N ALA A 265 16.72 5.09 49.88
CA ALA A 265 17.01 4.66 51.24
C ALA A 265 18.42 5.16 51.61
N PRO A 266 18.60 5.70 52.83
CA PRO A 266 19.74 6.55 53.16
C PRO A 266 20.98 5.73 53.49
N ALA A 267 22.14 6.35 53.24
CA ALA A 267 23.43 5.90 53.72
C ALA A 267 23.42 5.72 55.24
N THR A 268 23.86 4.55 55.71
CA THR A 268 24.34 4.40 57.09
C THR A 268 25.72 3.76 57.07
N THR A 269 26.71 4.64 57.25
CA THR A 269 28.07 4.33 57.66
C THR A 269 28.04 3.61 59.00
N LEU A 270 28.52 2.38 59.09
CA LEU A 270 29.13 1.88 60.33
C LEU A 270 30.33 0.99 60.02
N LEU A 271 31.45 1.50 60.51
CA LEU A 271 32.80 1.00 60.55
C LEU A 271 32.94 0.00 61.72
N THR A 272 33.38 -1.24 61.49
CA THR A 272 34.15 -1.99 62.51
C THR A 272 35.04 -3.07 61.89
N LYS A 273 36.12 -3.33 62.61
CA LYS A 273 37.50 -3.66 62.23
C LYS A 273 37.76 -5.19 62.15
N PRO A 274 38.85 -5.66 61.50
CA PRO A 274 39.04 -7.05 61.08
C PRO A 274 39.88 -7.89 62.06
N SER A 275 39.89 -9.21 61.85
CA SER A 275 40.88 -10.14 62.42
C SER A 275 41.14 -11.32 61.45
N PRO A 276 42.29 -12.03 61.57
CA PRO A 276 43.10 -12.42 60.43
C PRO A 276 43.06 -13.90 60.03
N GLN A 277 43.19 -14.11 58.72
CA GLN A 277 44.15 -14.97 58.00
C GLN A 277 44.50 -16.35 58.58
N LYS A 278 44.19 -17.39 57.80
CA LYS A 278 45.19 -18.42 57.50
C LYS A 278 45.09 -18.86 56.04
N ASP A 279 46.27 -18.92 55.46
CA ASP A 279 46.61 -18.98 54.05
C ASP A 279 46.23 -20.28 53.36
N GLN A 280 45.89 -20.17 52.08
CA GLN A 280 46.63 -20.94 51.09
C GLN A 280 46.77 -20.12 49.80
N GLU A 281 48.00 -19.65 49.58
CA GLU A 281 48.61 -19.27 48.30
C GLU A 281 48.28 -20.30 47.20
N MET A 282 48.24 -19.97 45.92
CA MET A 282 49.30 -19.33 45.14
C MET A 282 48.65 -18.92 43.79
N GLN A 283 48.57 -17.62 43.48
CA GLN A 283 49.52 -16.88 42.63
C GLN A 283 49.34 -17.29 41.14
N GLU A 284 49.08 -16.39 40.18
CA GLU A 284 49.76 -15.13 39.97
C GLU A 284 48.99 -14.15 39.08
N ARG A 285 49.27 -12.87 39.33
CA ARG A 285 48.90 -11.63 38.62
C ARG A 285 49.27 -11.69 37.13
N THR A 286 48.63 -10.99 36.22
CA THR A 286 48.66 -9.52 36.02
C THR A 286 47.51 -9.12 35.08
N SER A 287 46.59 -8.25 35.50
CA SER A 287 46.56 -6.80 35.27
C SER A 287 46.32 -6.35 33.83
N SER A 288 45.38 -5.40 33.69
CA SER A 288 45.15 -4.51 32.55
C SER A 288 44.52 -5.17 31.32
N GLU A 289 43.28 -4.82 30.98
CA GLU A 289 43.04 -3.68 30.08
C GLU A 289 41.55 -3.58 29.71
N VAL A 290 41.07 -2.34 29.68
CA VAL A 290 39.77 -1.96 29.14
C VAL A 290 39.69 -2.37 27.67
N ARG A 291 38.70 -3.19 27.28
CA ARG A 291 38.20 -3.19 25.90
C ARG A 291 36.78 -3.70 25.76
N ARG A 292 35.98 -2.86 25.10
CA ARG A 292 34.75 -3.21 24.36
C ARG A 292 34.91 -4.55 23.62
N GLY A 293 33.91 -5.40 23.74
CA GLY A 293 33.65 -6.58 22.94
C GLY A 293 32.47 -7.28 23.59
N GLY A 294 31.27 -7.24 23.05
CA GLY A 294 30.96 -7.84 21.76
C GLY A 294 30.25 -9.16 22.06
N VAL A 295 29.03 -9.10 22.59
CA VAL A 295 28.13 -10.25 22.60
C VAL A 295 27.48 -10.28 21.23
N THR A 296 27.99 -11.17 20.40
CA THR A 296 27.43 -11.50 19.09
C THR A 296 26.06 -12.14 19.26
N VAL A 297 25.12 -11.52 18.53
CA VAL A 297 23.73 -11.88 18.24
C VAL A 297 23.56 -13.37 17.88
N PRO A 298 22.37 -13.97 18.05
CA PRO A 298 21.74 -14.72 16.98
C PRO A 298 20.86 -13.75 16.18
N PRO A 299 21.29 -13.25 15.00
CA PRO A 299 20.40 -12.48 14.17
C PRO A 299 19.36 -13.43 13.60
N TYR A 300 18.10 -13.08 13.77
CA TYR A 300 17.00 -13.61 12.95
C TYR A 300 17.32 -13.40 11.46
N PRO A 301 16.78 -14.27 10.59
CA PRO A 301 17.46 -14.68 9.38
C PRO A 301 17.53 -13.55 8.36
N GLU A 302 18.76 -13.12 8.07
CA GLU A 302 19.08 -12.42 6.84
C GLU A 302 18.50 -13.17 5.64
N VAL A 303 18.07 -12.37 4.67
CA VAL A 303 17.29 -12.65 3.46
C VAL A 303 18.09 -13.47 2.44
N ARG A 304 18.70 -14.57 2.87
CA ARG A 304 19.42 -15.54 2.02
C ARG A 304 18.54 -16.73 1.59
N GLY A 305 17.28 -16.74 2.01
CA GLY A 305 16.28 -17.76 1.67
C GLY A 305 15.39 -17.45 0.46
N TRP A 306 15.35 -16.20 -0.01
CA TRP A 306 14.38 -15.81 -1.04
C TRP A 306 14.66 -16.43 -2.41
N ARG A 307 15.95 -16.62 -2.76
CA ARG A 307 16.34 -17.33 -3.99
C ARG A 307 15.89 -18.79 -3.99
N TRP A 308 15.91 -19.46 -2.82
CA TRP A 308 15.39 -20.82 -2.68
C TRP A 308 13.85 -20.86 -2.64
N GLY A 309 13.20 -19.81 -2.12
CA GLY A 309 11.76 -19.61 -2.17
C GLY A 309 11.23 -19.44 -3.59
N VAL A 310 11.89 -18.60 -4.41
CA VAL A 310 11.51 -18.38 -5.82
C VAL A 310 11.74 -19.65 -6.66
N ILE A 311 12.82 -20.39 -6.42
CA ILE A 311 13.04 -21.69 -7.11
C ILE A 311 11.98 -22.71 -6.69
N ARG A 312 11.63 -22.81 -5.39
CA ARG A 312 10.55 -23.72 -4.94
C ARG A 312 9.18 -23.32 -5.48
N MET A 313 8.85 -22.03 -5.49
CA MET A 313 7.58 -21.55 -6.05
C MET A 313 7.55 -21.72 -7.57
N GLY A 314 8.66 -21.50 -8.26
CA GLY A 314 8.81 -21.79 -9.69
C GLY A 314 8.62 -23.26 -10.00
N VAL A 315 9.20 -24.17 -9.22
CA VAL A 315 9.01 -25.62 -9.38
C VAL A 315 7.56 -26.03 -9.08
N LEU A 316 6.91 -25.45 -8.06
CA LEU A 316 5.51 -25.73 -7.74
C LEU A 316 4.55 -25.21 -8.83
N ILE A 317 4.82 -24.02 -9.39
CA ILE A 317 4.04 -23.47 -10.51
C ILE A 317 4.27 -24.32 -11.77
N LEU A 318 5.50 -24.70 -12.07
CA LEU A 318 5.81 -25.58 -13.19
C LEU A 318 5.13 -26.95 -13.04
N LEU A 319 5.15 -27.52 -11.83
CA LEU A 319 4.45 -28.77 -11.50
C LEU A 319 2.94 -28.61 -11.65
N ALA A 320 2.35 -27.51 -11.19
CA ALA A 320 0.93 -27.22 -11.36
C ALA A 320 0.54 -27.05 -12.83
N VAL A 321 1.39 -26.41 -13.64
CA VAL A 321 1.21 -26.28 -15.09
C VAL A 321 1.30 -27.66 -15.75
N VAL A 322 2.31 -28.48 -15.43
CA VAL A 322 2.45 -29.85 -15.97
C VAL A 322 1.28 -30.73 -15.57
N ILE A 323 0.79 -30.65 -14.32
CA ILE A 323 -0.41 -31.37 -13.87
C ILE A 323 -1.65 -30.90 -14.64
N ARG A 324 -1.79 -29.59 -14.88
CA ARG A 324 -2.93 -29.04 -15.64
C ARG A 324 -2.88 -29.44 -17.13
N PHE A 325 -1.68 -29.52 -17.71
CA PHE A 325 -1.48 -29.97 -19.09
C PHE A 325 -1.52 -31.49 -19.24
N ALA A 326 -1.23 -32.28 -18.21
CA ALA A 326 -1.38 -33.74 -18.23
C ALA A 326 -2.83 -34.16 -17.95
N SER A 327 -3.56 -33.45 -17.08
CA SER A 327 -4.95 -33.77 -16.71
C SER A 327 -5.98 -33.42 -17.80
N GLY A 328 -5.70 -32.44 -18.66
CA GLY A 328 -6.55 -32.10 -19.81
C GLY A 328 -6.71 -33.22 -20.86
N PRO A 329 -5.61 -33.76 -21.41
CA PRO A 329 -5.66 -34.86 -22.38
C PRO A 329 -6.01 -36.21 -21.72
N LEU A 330 -5.56 -36.51 -20.49
CA LEU A 330 -5.99 -37.75 -19.80
C LEU A 330 -7.48 -37.73 -19.45
N GLY A 331 -8.04 -36.60 -19.02
CA GLY A 331 -9.46 -36.48 -18.71
C GLY A 331 -10.36 -36.61 -19.95
N ARG A 332 -9.88 -36.17 -21.12
CA ARG A 332 -10.55 -36.38 -22.41
C ARG A 332 -10.44 -37.82 -22.91
N ALA A 333 -9.28 -38.47 -22.73
CA ALA A 333 -9.09 -39.89 -23.07
C ALA A 333 -9.91 -40.84 -22.17
N LEU A 334 -10.06 -40.52 -20.88
CA LEU A 334 -10.91 -41.30 -19.97
C LEU A 334 -12.39 -41.13 -20.28
N ARG A 335 -12.85 -39.91 -20.62
CA ARG A 335 -14.24 -39.69 -21.05
C ARG A 335 -14.58 -40.37 -22.38
N SER A 336 -13.65 -40.44 -23.34
CA SER A 336 -13.89 -41.15 -24.59
C SER A 336 -13.94 -42.67 -24.39
N SER A 337 -13.17 -43.23 -23.44
CA SER A 337 -13.26 -44.66 -23.10
C SER A 337 -14.56 -45.03 -22.36
N LEU A 338 -15.10 -44.13 -21.53
CA LEU A 338 -16.33 -44.36 -20.77
C LEU A 338 -17.62 -44.17 -21.59
N GLN A 339 -17.56 -43.49 -22.73
CA GLN A 339 -18.71 -43.32 -23.63
C GLN A 339 -18.94 -44.53 -24.55
N VAL A 340 -17.99 -45.46 -24.68
CA VAL A 340 -18.16 -46.68 -25.48
C VAL A 340 -18.97 -47.76 -24.74
N THR A 341 -19.24 -47.61 -23.44
CA THR A 341 -19.98 -48.60 -22.63
C THR A 341 -21.41 -48.21 -22.25
N ARG A 342 -21.94 -47.06 -22.72
CA ARG A 342 -23.36 -46.74 -22.46
C ARG A 342 -24.26 -47.31 -23.56
N VAL A 343 -24.76 -48.50 -23.23
CA VAL A 343 -25.88 -49.23 -23.83
C VAL A 343 -27.05 -48.28 -24.15
N ALA A 344 -27.61 -48.46 -25.35
CA ALA A 344 -28.73 -47.70 -25.90
C ALA A 344 -30.01 -47.82 -25.04
N PRO A 345 -30.81 -46.75 -24.91
CA PRO A 345 -32.08 -46.81 -24.21
C PRO A 345 -33.14 -47.61 -25.01
N PRO A 346 -34.01 -48.39 -24.34
CA PRO A 346 -35.03 -49.20 -25.01
C PRO A 346 -36.15 -48.33 -25.59
N ARG A 347 -36.49 -48.56 -26.87
CA ARG A 347 -37.66 -47.98 -27.54
C ARG A 347 -38.97 -48.49 -26.89
N PRO A 348 -39.91 -47.63 -26.48
CA PRO A 348 -41.23 -48.07 -26.10
C PRO A 348 -42.02 -48.52 -27.34
N ARG A 349 -42.51 -49.76 -27.30
CA ARG A 349 -43.49 -50.32 -28.24
C ARG A 349 -44.87 -49.78 -27.91
N THR A 350 -45.48 -49.06 -28.85
CA THR A 350 -46.90 -48.71 -28.83
C THR A 350 -47.72 -49.95 -29.16
N LEU A 351 -48.51 -50.44 -28.21
CA LEU A 351 -49.55 -51.44 -28.47
C LEU A 351 -50.87 -50.71 -28.69
N THR A 352 -51.44 -50.95 -29.86
CA THR A 352 -52.80 -50.62 -30.28
C THR A 352 -53.82 -51.40 -29.46
N LEU A 353 -54.93 -50.73 -29.13
CA LEU A 353 -56.25 -51.36 -29.02
C LEU A 353 -57.22 -50.56 -29.88
#